data_AF-A0AAU8IIS3-F1
#
_entry.id   AF-A0AAU8IIS3-F1
#
_cell.length_a   1.000
_cell.length_b   1.000
_cell.length_c   1.000
_cell.angle_alpha   90.00
_cell.angle_beta   90.00
_cell.angle_gamma   90.00
#
_symmetry.space_group_name_H-M   'P 1'
#
loop_
_entity.id
_entity.type
_entity.pdbx_description
1 polymer ?
#
loop_
_entity_poly.entity_id
_entity_poly.type
_entity_poly.pdbx_seq_one_letter_code
_entity_poly.pdbx_strand_id
1 'polypeptide(L)' 'MANSAITQSAFVLTFDGGLDEEDKPVVLTKVFRNIKPAASADALLAIAGKLAPLQQHPFVSVERDDTSEITA' A
#
# COMPACT_ATOMS: atom_id res chain seq x y z
N MET A 1 8.49 -28.53 -11.73
CA MET A 1 9.29 -27.59 -10.90
C MET A 1 8.35 -26.44 -10.69
N ALA A 2 8.09 -26.03 -9.44
CA ALA A 2 7.05 -25.03 -9.24
C ALA A 2 7.44 -23.68 -9.87
N ASN A 3 6.51 -23.09 -10.62
CA ASN A 3 6.61 -21.77 -11.22
C ASN A 3 5.75 -20.77 -10.43
N SER A 4 6.14 -19.50 -10.41
CA SER A 4 5.41 -18.42 -9.76
C SER A 4 5.27 -17.21 -10.69
N ALA A 5 4.08 -16.63 -10.77
CA ALA A 5 3.82 -15.40 -11.51
C ALA A 5 2.95 -14.44 -10.70
N ILE A 6 3.36 -13.17 -10.59
CA ILE A 6 2.56 -12.12 -9.95
C ILE A 6 1.36 -11.83 -10.84
N THR A 7 0.15 -11.99 -10.31
CA THR A 7 -1.12 -11.76 -11.02
C THR A 7 -1.71 -10.41 -10.68
N GLN A 8 -1.48 -9.91 -9.47
CA GLN A 8 -2.02 -8.63 -9.00
C GLN A 8 -1.01 -7.92 -8.10
N SER A 9 -0.96 -6.60 -8.21
CA SER A 9 -0.20 -5.74 -7.31
C SER A 9 -1.08 -4.58 -6.86
N ALA A 10 -1.02 -4.25 -5.58
CA ALA A 10 -1.73 -3.14 -4.96
C ALA A 10 -0.77 -2.24 -4.18
N PHE A 11 -0.97 -0.94 -4.29
CA PHE A 11 -0.22 0.08 -3.56
C PHE A 11 -1.06 0.57 -2.39
N VAL A 12 -0.53 0.42 -1.18
CA VAL A 12 -1.25 0.63 0.06
C VAL A 12 -0.61 1.81 0.79
N LEU A 13 -1.41 2.83 1.07
CA LEU A 13 -1.00 3.97 1.90
C LEU A 13 -1.79 3.93 3.21
N THR A 14 -1.05 4.06 4.31
CA THR A 14 -1.59 4.04 5.66
C THR A 14 -1.51 5.44 6.26
N PHE A 15 -2.58 5.85 6.93
CA PHE A 15 -2.74 7.17 7.52
C PHE A 15 -3.23 7.07 8.97
N ASP A 16 -2.89 8.09 9.75
CA ASP A 16 -3.33 8.23 11.13
C ASP A 16 -4.76 8.81 11.18
N GLY A 17 -5.70 8.01 11.68
CA GLY A 17 -7.09 8.38 11.87
C GLY A 17 -7.40 8.97 13.25
N GLY A 18 -6.42 9.05 14.15
CA GLY A 18 -6.62 9.49 15.54
C GLY A 18 -7.02 8.34 16.47
N LEU A 19 -7.78 8.66 17.52
CA LEU A 19 -8.28 7.70 18.51
C LEU A 19 -9.81 7.54 18.38
N ASP A 20 -10.31 6.35 18.66
CA ASP A 20 -11.76 6.09 18.77
C ASP A 20 -12.31 6.44 20.16
N GLU A 21 -13.61 6.19 20.38
CA GLU A 21 -14.29 6.45 21.67
C GLU A 21 -13.76 5.60 22.84
N GLU A 22 -12.96 4.56 22.57
CA GLU A 22 -12.35 3.68 23.56
C GLU A 22 -10.84 3.94 23.70
N ASP A 23 -10.34 5.09 23.23
CA ASP A 23 -8.93 5.49 23.22
C ASP A 23 -8.01 4.53 22.41
N LYS A 24 -8.55 3.81 21.42
CA LYS A 24 -7.78 2.93 20.55
C LYS A 24 -7.36 3.67 19.27
N PRO A 25 -6.12 3.46 18.78
CA PRO A 25 -5.66 4.09 17.55
C PRO A 25 -6.42 3.57 16.33
N VAL A 26 -6.97 4.51 15.56
CA VAL A 26 -7.64 4.25 14.30
C VAL A 26 -6.65 4.44 13.16
N VAL A 27 -6.51 3.41 12.34
CA VAL A 27 -5.63 3.43 11.17
C VAL A 27 -6.48 3.43 9.91
N LEU A 28 -6.25 4.41 9.03
CA LEU A 28 -6.97 4.55 7.77
C LEU A 28 -6.08 4.08 6.62
N THR A 29 -6.65 3.30 5.72
CA THR A 29 -5.88 2.72 4.60
C THR A 29 -6.51 3.11 3.27
N LYS A 30 -5.66 3.52 2.32
CA LYS A 30 -6.05 3.79 0.94
C LYS A 30 -5.30 2.88 -0.02
N VAL A 31 -6.05 2.11 -0.80
CA VAL A 31 -5.50 1.09 -1.68
C VAL A 31 -5.71 1.47 -3.14
N PHE A 32 -4.64 1.52 -3.92
CA PHE A 32 -4.65 1.67 -5.36
C PHE A 32 -4.34 0.33 -6.01
N ARG A 33 -5.31 -0.21 -6.74
CA ARG A 33 -5.16 -1.51 -7.42
C ARG A 33 -4.52 -1.35 -8.80
N ASN A 34 -4.06 -2.46 -9.36
CA ASN A 34 -3.51 -2.55 -10.72
C ASN A 34 -2.25 -1.69 -10.92
N ILE A 35 -1.38 -1.64 -9.90
CA ILE A 35 -0.07 -1.03 -10.10
C ILE A 35 0.83 -1.97 -10.93
N LYS A 36 1.84 -1.40 -11.58
CA LYS A 36 2.80 -2.19 -12.34
C LYS A 36 3.64 -3.04 -11.37
N PRO A 37 3.68 -4.38 -11.50
CA PRO A 37 4.49 -5.23 -10.62
C PRO A 37 5.99 -4.91 -10.70
N ALA A 38 6.44 -4.40 -11.86
CA ALA A 38 7.82 -3.98 -12.09
C ALA A 38 8.19 -2.62 -11.44
N ALA A 39 7.27 -1.96 -10.74
CA ALA A 39 7.57 -0.71 -10.03
C ALA A 39 8.61 -0.95 -8.92
N SER A 40 9.64 -0.10 -8.85
CA SER A 40 10.65 -0.17 -7.80
C SER A 40 10.12 0.38 -6.47
N ALA A 41 10.67 -0.10 -5.35
CA ALA A 41 10.32 0.41 -4.03
C ALA A 41 10.59 1.92 -3.89
N ASP A 42 11.68 2.42 -4.49
CA ASP A 42 12.02 3.85 -4.52
C ASP A 42 10.95 4.67 -5.25
N ALA A 43 10.47 4.20 -6.41
CA ALA A 43 9.40 4.87 -7.14
C ALA A 43 8.10 4.90 -6.35
N LEU A 44 7.77 3.82 -5.63
CA LEU A 44 6.59 3.75 -4.76
C LEU A 44 6.69 4.74 -3.60
N LEU A 45 7.85 4.83 -2.96
CA LEU A 45 8.11 5.78 -1.88
C LEU A 45 8.05 7.24 -2.38
N ALA A 46 8.63 7.51 -3.55
CA ALA A 46 8.58 8.83 -4.17
C ALA A 46 7.14 9.27 -4.45
N ILE A 47 6.31 8.38 -5.00
CA ILE A 47 4.88 8.66 -5.24
C ILE A 47 4.10 8.82 -3.93
N ALA A 48 4.37 7.99 -2.92
CA ALA A 48 3.77 8.16 -1.59
C ALA A 48 4.02 9.57 -1.03
N GLY A 49 5.25 10.05 -1.11
CA GLY A 49 5.63 11.40 -0.67
C GLY A 49 4.93 12.53 -1.45
N LYS A 50 4.55 12.30 -2.71
CA LYS A 50 3.76 13.27 -3.50
C LYS A 50 2.26 13.20 -3.20
N LEU A 51 1.74 12.02 -2.88
CA LEU A 51 0.32 11.82 -2.57
C LEU A 51 -0.04 12.17 -1.13
N ALA A 52 0.89 11.98 -0.19
CA ALA A 52 0.73 12.27 1.24
C ALA A 52 0.21 13.68 1.53
N PRO A 53 0.80 14.79 1.02
CA PRO A 53 0.31 16.15 1.29
C PRO A 53 -1.04 16.46 0.65
N LEU A 54 -1.54 15.60 -0.26
CA LEU A 54 -2.86 15.74 -0.88
C LEU A 54 -3.96 15.00 -0.13
N GLN A 55 -3.60 14.26 0.94
CA GLN A 55 -4.58 13.59 1.79
C GLN A 55 -4.93 14.45 3.00
N GLN A 56 -6.06 14.11 3.64
CA GLN A 56 -6.56 14.83 4.82
C GLN A 56 -5.85 14.41 6.11
N HIS A 57 -5.33 13.19 6.16
CA HIS A 57 -4.76 12.57 7.36
C HIS A 57 -3.24 12.46 7.27
N PRO A 58 -2.52 12.49 8.41
CA PRO A 58 -1.07 12.29 8.44
C PRO A 58 -0.67 10.94 7.83
N PHE A 59 0.33 10.96 6.95
CA PHE A 59 0.89 9.76 6.36
C PHE A 59 1.72 8.98 7.39
N VAL A 60 1.55 7.65 7.43
CA VAL A 60 2.22 6.75 8.37
C VAL A 60 3.15 5.79 7.64
N SER A 61 2.63 5.00 6.71
CA SER A 61 3.42 3.99 5.98
C SER A 61 2.95 3.80 4.53
N VAL A 62 3.86 3.27 3.72
CA VAL A 62 3.58 2.84 2.34
C VAL A 62 4.03 1.41 2.16
N GLU A 63 3.15 0.60 1.58
CA GLU A 63 3.33 -0.84 1.41
C GLU A 63 2.89 -1.27 0.00
N ARG A 64 3.37 -2.44 -0.43
CA ARG A 64 2.93 -3.10 -1.67
C ARG A 64 2.47 -4.51 -1.36
N ASP A 65 1.25 -4.81 -1.77
CA ASP A 65 0.69 -6.16 -1.70
C ASP A 65 0.73 -6.80 -3.09
N ASP A 66 1.48 -7.89 -3.21
CA ASP A 66 1.58 -8.66 -4.45
C ASP A 66 0.90 -10.03 -4.27
N THR A 67 -0.05 -10.35 -5.15
CA THR A 67 -0.67 -11.68 -5.25
C THR A 67 0.04 -12.45 -6.37
N SER A 68 0.49 -13.66 -6.06
CA SER A 68 1.15 -14.54 -7.03
C SER A 68 0.42 -15.87 -7.18
N GLU A 69 0.29 -16.35 -8.40
CA GLU A 69 -0.17 -17.69 -8.72
C GLU A 69 1.03 -18.65 -8.75
N ILE A 70 0.90 -19.82 -8.13
CA ILE A 70 1.93 -20.86 -8.07
C ILE A 70 1.42 -22.11 -8.80
N THR A 71 2.18 -22.58 -9.79
CA THR A 71 1.85 -23.77 -10.61
C THR A 71 2.99 -24.80 -10.60
N ALA A 72 2.71 -26.08 -10.90
CA ALA A 72 3.62 -27.21 -10.66
C ALA A 72 4.61 -27.54 -11.80
#